data_AF-A0A413ITW4-F1
#
_entry.id   AF-A0A413ITW4-F1
#
_cell.length_a   1.000
_cell.length_b   1.000
_cell.length_c   1.000
_cell.angle_alpha   90.00
_cell.angle_beta   90.00
_cell.angle_gamma   90.00
#
_symmetry.space_group_name_H-M   'P 1'
#
loop_
_entity.id
_entity.type
_entity.pdbx_description
1 polymer ?
#
loop_
_entity_poly.entity_id
_entity_poly.type
_entity_poly.pdbx_seq_one_letter_code
_entity_poly.pdbx_strand_id
1 'polypeptide(L)'
;MKKIKKSYIRLEYINCTNDADIIETHGDRMVHIYSREHGLYWSGESGYTRDKTKAHAFTLRHAYGLTKLCGPEKGIEFHFIEKCSK
;
A
#
# COMPACT_ATOMS: atom_id res chain seq x y z
N MET A 1 18.39 4.68 -19.64
CA MET A 1 17.99 3.65 -18.66
C MET A 1 16.55 3.93 -18.21
N LYS A 2 15.58 3.06 -18.55
CA LYS A 2 14.22 3.18 -18.03
C LYS A 2 14.27 2.85 -16.53
N LYS A 3 14.15 3.85 -15.65
CA LYS A 3 13.91 3.61 -14.21
C LYS A 3 12.60 2.82 -14.12
N ILE A 4 12.68 1.55 -13.75
CA ILE A 4 11.50 0.74 -13.47
C ILE A 4 10.80 1.42 -12.29
N LYS A 5 9.70 2.13 -12.55
CA LYS A 5 8.83 2.64 -11.48
C LYS A 5 8.23 1.40 -10.82
N LYS A 6 8.67 1.07 -9.61
CA LYS A 6 8.05 -0.02 -8.84
C LYS A 6 6.56 0.29 -8.73
N SER A 7 5.72 -0.70 -9.05
CA SER A 7 4.26 -0.62 -8.95
C SER A 7 3.75 -0.76 -7.52
N TYR A 8 4.66 -0.91 -6.55
CA TYR A 8 4.35 -0.96 -5.14
C TYR A 8 5.51 -0.41 -4.30
N ILE A 9 5.23 -0.11 -3.03
CA ILE A 9 6.21 0.15 -1.98
C ILE A 9 5.94 -0.78 -0.80
N ARG A 10 6.98 -1.27 -0.12
CA ARG A 10 6.82 -2.11 1.07
C ARG A 10 6.84 -1.25 2.32
N LEU A 11 6.05 -1.64 3.31
CA LEU A 11 6.03 -0.97 4.61
C LEU A 11 7.42 -0.86 5.23
N GLU A 12 8.21 -1.94 5.20
CA GLU A 12 9.60 -1.98 5.72
C GLU A 12 10.55 -0.96 5.08
N TYR A 13 10.23 -0.41 3.90
CA TYR A 13 11.05 0.58 3.21
C TYR A 13 10.58 2.02 3.42
N ILE A 14 9.47 2.21 4.14
CA ILE A 14 8.97 3.54 4.50
C ILE A 14 9.66 3.96 5.80
N ASN A 15 10.70 4.78 5.67
CA ASN A 15 11.41 5.37 6.81
C ASN A 15 10.81 6.74 7.14
N CYS A 16 9.53 6.76 7.52
CA CYS A 16 8.82 7.98 7.91
C CYS A 16 8.66 8.04 9.42
N THR A 17 9.09 9.15 10.02
CA THR A 17 8.93 9.42 11.46
C THR A 17 7.49 9.71 11.84
N ASN A 18 6.68 10.20 10.90
CA ASN A 18 5.25 10.45 11.12
C ASN A 18 4.40 10.21 9.85
N ASP A 19 3.09 10.07 10.01
CA ASP A 19 2.14 9.78 8.93
C ASP A 19 2.03 10.95 7.92
N ALA A 20 2.52 12.14 8.26
CA ALA A 20 2.54 13.30 7.36
C ALA A 20 3.68 13.21 6.32
N ASP A 21 4.85 12.69 6.73
CA ASP A 21 6.06 12.61 5.89
C ASP A 21 5.86 11.71 4.66
N ILE A 22 4.90 10.78 4.73
CA ILE A 22 4.58 9.86 3.65
C ILE A 22 4.03 10.57 2.43
N ILE A 23 3.23 11.64 2.63
CA ILE A 23 2.64 12.42 1.54
C ILE A 23 3.73 13.25 0.87
N GLU A 24 4.63 13.85 1.65
CA GLU A 24 5.74 14.64 1.10
C GLU A 24 6.70 13.76 0.28
N THR A 25 7.00 12.55 0.76
CA THR A 25 7.97 11.66 0.12
C THR A 25 7.39 10.90 -1.08
N HIS A 26 6.14 10.44 -0.99
CA HIS A 26 5.54 9.52 -1.98
C HIS A 26 4.36 10.11 -2.75
N GLY A 27 3.86 11.27 -2.31
CA GLY A 27 2.65 11.91 -2.84
C GLY A 27 1.37 11.28 -2.32
N ASP A 28 0.25 11.94 -2.58
CA ASP A 28 -1.09 11.41 -2.29
C ASP A 28 -1.51 10.40 -3.37
N ARG A 29 -1.07 9.16 -3.22
CA ARG A 29 -1.36 8.05 -4.15
C ARG A 29 -2.42 7.12 -3.58
N MET A 30 -3.24 6.59 -4.46
CA MET A 30 -4.15 5.49 -4.11
C MET A 30 -3.44 4.16 -4.21
N VAL A 31 -3.69 3.27 -3.25
CA VAL A 31 -3.04 1.96 -3.13
C VAL A 31 -4.04 0.86 -2.73
N HIS A 32 -3.72 -0.37 -3.10
CA HIS A 32 -4.24 -1.56 -2.43
C HIS A 32 -3.23 -2.06 -1.41
N ILE A 33 -3.72 -2.52 -0.25
CA ILE A 33 -2.89 -3.18 0.76
C ILE A 33 -2.84 -4.66 0.43
N TYR A 34 -1.65 -5.19 0.21
CA TYR A 34 -1.39 -6.62 0.00
C TYR A 34 -0.62 -7.19 1.20
N SER A 35 -1.12 -8.27 1.78
CA SER A 35 -0.41 -9.02 2.83
C SER A 35 0.26 -10.23 2.21
N ARG A 36 1.60 -10.28 2.27
CA ARG A 36 2.36 -11.45 1.80
C ARG A 36 2.14 -12.67 2.67
N GLU A 37 1.92 -12.49 3.97
CA GLU A 37 1.60 -13.59 4.89
C GLU A 37 0.38 -14.38 4.43
N HIS A 38 -0.69 -13.68 4.04
CA HIS A 38 -1.92 -14.31 3.58
C HIS A 38 -1.95 -14.57 2.07
N GLY A 39 -1.13 -13.86 1.30
CA GLY A 39 -1.19 -13.87 -0.17
C GLY A 39 -2.45 -13.21 -0.72
N LEU A 40 -3.00 -12.21 0.00
CA LEU A 40 -4.31 -11.60 -0.28
C LEU A 40 -4.27 -10.06 -0.18
N TYR A 41 -5.20 -9.42 -0.87
CA TYR A 41 -5.48 -7.99 -0.72
C TYR A 41 -6.51 -7.74 0.36
N TRP A 42 -6.46 -6.57 0.99
CA TRP A 42 -7.52 -6.14 1.91
C TRP A 42 -8.77 -5.73 1.11
N SER A 43 -9.92 -6.25 1.49
CA SER A 43 -11.23 -5.90 0.88
C SER A 43 -11.92 -4.70 1.56
N GLY A 44 -11.30 -4.12 2.59
CA GLY A 44 -11.79 -3.01 3.40
C GLY A 44 -10.94 -2.89 4.68
N GLU A 45 -11.46 -2.24 5.72
CA GLU A 45 -10.83 -2.24 7.06
C GLU A 45 -10.81 -3.63 7.71
N SER A 46 -11.61 -4.56 7.18
CA SER A 46 -11.62 -5.96 7.60
C SER A 46 -11.89 -6.86 6.39
N GLY A 47 -11.27 -8.05 6.41
CA GLY A 47 -11.43 -9.06 5.37
C GLY A 47 -10.37 -9.01 4.28
N TYR A 48 -10.31 -10.11 3.53
CA TYR A 48 -9.33 -10.35 2.49
C TYR A 48 -9.96 -10.83 1.20
N THR A 49 -9.34 -10.53 0.08
CA THR A 49 -9.74 -10.99 -1.25
C THR A 49 -8.53 -11.35 -2.11
N ARG A 50 -8.70 -12.39 -2.94
CA ARG A 50 -7.75 -12.71 -4.04
C ARG A 50 -7.99 -11.84 -5.27
N ASP A 51 -9.23 -11.36 -5.43
CA ASP A 51 -9.66 -10.57 -6.56
C ASP A 51 -9.24 -9.11 -6.37
N LYS A 52 -8.23 -8.67 -7.12
CA LYS A 52 -7.70 -7.31 -7.08
C LYS A 52 -8.76 -6.26 -7.45
N THR A 53 -9.79 -6.62 -8.23
CA THR A 53 -10.87 -5.69 -8.59
C THR A 53 -11.83 -5.43 -7.43
N LYS A 54 -11.85 -6.33 -6.44
CA LYS A 54 -12.62 -6.20 -5.19
C LYS A 54 -11.76 -5.72 -4.02
N ALA A 55 -10.47 -5.45 -4.26
CA ALA A 55 -9.61 -4.89 -3.23
C ALA A 55 -10.03 -3.44 -2.96
N HIS A 56 -9.98 -3.05 -1.69
CA HIS A 56 -10.32 -1.69 -1.32
C HIS A 56 -9.17 -0.73 -1.66
N ALA A 57 -9.53 0.44 -2.18
CA ALA A 57 -8.60 1.50 -2.51
C ALA A 57 -8.44 2.45 -1.33
N PHE A 58 -7.23 2.53 -0.78
CA PHE A 58 -6.87 3.44 0.30
C PHE A 58 -6.00 4.56 -0.24
N THR A 59 -6.02 5.73 0.40
CA THR A 59 -4.89 6.65 0.25
C THR A 59 -3.66 6.02 0.89
N LEU A 60 -2.47 6.29 0.35
CA LEU A 60 -1.22 5.74 0.86
C LEU A 60 -1.01 6.10 2.34
N ARG A 61 -1.36 7.33 2.74
CA ARG A 61 -1.31 7.76 4.14
C ARG A 61 -2.23 6.92 5.03
N HIS A 62 -3.47 6.70 4.61
CA HIS A 62 -4.40 5.90 5.40
C HIS A 62 -3.93 4.45 5.49
N ALA A 63 -3.49 3.86 4.38
CA ALA A 63 -2.96 2.51 4.34
C ALA A 63 -1.75 2.33 5.26
N TYR A 64 -0.83 3.29 5.29
CA TYR A 64 0.29 3.29 6.23
C TYR A 64 -0.18 3.40 7.68
N GLY A 65 -1.08 4.34 7.99
CA GLY A 65 -1.63 4.48 9.34
C GLY A 65 -2.27 3.20 9.89
N LEU A 66 -2.97 2.45 9.04
CA LEU A 66 -3.59 1.16 9.39
C LEU A 66 -2.56 0.04 9.64
N THR A 67 -1.42 0.09 8.95
CA THR A 67 -0.47 -1.04 8.88
C THR A 67 0.86 -0.78 9.55
N LYS A 68 1.16 0.44 10.01
CA LYS A 68 2.48 0.81 10.58
C LYS A 68 2.92 0.01 11.81
N LEU A 69 1.96 -0.62 12.51
CA LEU A 69 2.23 -1.49 13.66
C LEU A 69 2.30 -2.98 13.29
N CYS A 70 2.07 -3.34 12.03
CA CYS A 70 2.26 -4.70 11.56
C CYS A 70 3.74 -5.06 11.57
N GLY A 71 4.07 -6.23 12.12
CA GLY A 71 5.43 -6.76 12.09
C GLY A 71 5.89 -7.08 10.67
N PRO A 72 7.21 -7.18 10.46
CA PRO A 72 7.80 -7.46 9.13
C PRO A 72 7.33 -8.81 8.57
N GLU A 73 6.95 -9.78 9.42
CA GLU A 73 6.41 -11.07 8.97
C GLU A 73 5.13 -10.96 8.13
N LYS A 74 4.35 -9.88 8.31
CA LYS A 74 3.15 -9.62 7.52
C LYS A 74 3.46 -9.29 6.06
N GLY A 75 4.67 -8.78 5.80
CA GLY A 75 5.17 -8.41 4.48
C GLY A 75 4.21 -7.49 3.73
N ILE A 76 3.79 -6.38 4.36
CA ILE A 76 2.82 -5.46 3.80
C ILE A 76 3.39 -4.73 2.57
N GLU A 77 2.66 -4.79 1.47
CA GLU A 77 2.96 -4.08 0.22
C GLU A 77 1.81 -3.14 -0.15
N PHE A 78 2.13 -1.88 -0.44
CA PHE A 78 1.20 -0.88 -0.95
C PHE A 78 1.30 -0.83 -2.47
N HIS A 79 0.37 -1.49 -3.15
CA HIS A 79 0.34 -1.58 -4.60
C HIS A 79 -0.35 -0.35 -5.18
N PHE A 80 0.36 0.47 -5.95
CA PHE A 80 -0.17 1.69 -6.55
C PHE A 80 -1.28 1.37 -7.53
N ILE A 81 -2.39 2.09 -7.39
CA ILE A 81 -3.45 2.12 -8.38
C ILE A 81 -3.03 3.18 -9.40
N GLU A 82 -2.73 2.76 -10.63
CA GLU A 82 -2.50 3.72 -11.70
C GLU A 82 -3.78 4.55 -11.86
N LYS A 83 -3.66 5.88 -11.86
CA LYS A 83 -4.77 6.73 -12.32
C LYS A 83 -5.13 6.20 -13.72
N CYS A 84 -6.35 5.71 -13.90
CA CYS A 84 -6.93 5.66 -15.23
C CYS A 84 -6.91 7.10 -15.73
N SER A 85 -5.91 7.46 -16.53
CA SER A 85 -5.97 8.62 -17.38
C SER A 85 -7.20 8.40 -18.26
N LYS A 86 -8.27 9.13 -17.97
CA LYS A 86 -9.31 9.39 -18.97
C LYS A 86 -8.77 10.47 -19.89
#